data_AF-A0A3B1BGM4-F1
#
_entry.id   AF-A0A3B1BGM4-F1
#
_cell.length_a   1.000
_cell.length_b   1.000
_cell.length_c   1.000
_cell.angle_alpha   90.00
_cell.angle_beta   90.00
_cell.angle_gamma   90.00
#
_symmetry.space_group_name_H-M   'P 1'
#
loop_
_entity.id
_entity.type
_entity.pdbx_description
1 polymer ?
#
loop_
_entity_poly.entity_id
_entity_poly.type
_entity_poly.pdbx_seq_one_letter_code
_entity_poly.pdbx_strand_id
1 'polypeptide(L)'
;NYFDCLYITNCLTDTNMFRRGGPSIFPLYLYSEDGTKTPNLDQEIWDKINEAVGRTEPEEILDYIYAVLHSPSYRKKYKEFLKIDFPRVPYPKDKKTFSELIKFGTELRKLHLLESPKVDQYITTFPVMGSDIVEKPRFDAVYTENRRSTQREKGNVWINDEQYFGNVPEGAWNFYIGGYQPAQKWLKDRKGRPLTNEDIEHYQKIIVALTETDRIMRKIDSIDFI
;
A
#
# COMPACT_ATOMS: atom_id res chain seq x y z
N ASN A 1 -0.97 8.42 -19.24
CA ASN A 1 -0.60 7.42 -18.21
C ASN A 1 -0.06 8.17 -17.02
N TYR A 2 -0.57 7.99 -15.82
CA TYR A 2 0.07 8.52 -14.61
C TYR A 2 0.72 7.33 -13.91
N PHE A 3 1.88 7.51 -13.28
CA PHE A 3 2.38 6.52 -12.32
C PHE A 3 1.45 6.52 -11.11
N ASP A 4 0.40 5.73 -11.21
CA ASP A 4 -0.70 5.69 -10.25
C ASP A 4 -0.82 4.34 -9.56
N CYS A 5 -0.29 3.27 -10.14
CA CYS A 5 -0.38 1.91 -9.63
C CYS A 5 0.99 1.29 -9.37
N LEU A 6 1.34 1.13 -8.10
CA LEU A 6 2.48 0.36 -7.61
C LEU A 6 2.01 -0.51 -6.45
N TYR A 7 2.30 -1.80 -6.50
CA TYR A 7 2.00 -2.75 -5.44
C TYR A 7 3.06 -3.86 -5.43
N ILE A 8 3.04 -4.68 -4.39
CA ILE A 8 3.89 -5.86 -4.26
C ILE A 8 3.00 -7.08 -4.01
N THR A 9 3.44 -8.25 -4.43
CA THR A 9 2.72 -9.51 -4.23
C THR A 9 3.70 -10.67 -4.10
N ASN A 10 3.30 -11.69 -3.35
CA ASN A 10 3.96 -12.99 -3.26
C ASN A 10 3.24 -14.07 -4.09
N CYS A 11 2.24 -13.66 -4.89
CA CYS A 11 1.46 -14.52 -5.79
C CYS A 11 1.70 -14.16 -7.25
N LEU A 12 1.37 -15.08 -8.15
CA LEU A 12 1.27 -14.79 -9.58
C LEU A 12 0.25 -13.67 -9.82
N THR A 13 0.60 -12.74 -10.72
CA THR A 13 -0.23 -11.59 -11.07
C THR A 13 -0.89 -11.81 -12.42
N ASP A 14 -2.19 -11.53 -12.50
CA ASP A 14 -2.91 -11.48 -13.77
C ASP A 14 -2.53 -10.25 -14.60
N THR A 15 -2.34 -10.43 -15.91
CA THR A 15 -1.95 -9.36 -16.85
C THR A 15 -2.96 -8.20 -16.92
N ASN A 16 -4.22 -8.42 -16.55
CA ASN A 16 -5.26 -7.40 -16.58
C ASN A 16 -5.73 -6.98 -15.19
N MET A 17 -4.95 -7.27 -14.14
CA MET A 17 -5.36 -7.00 -12.76
C MET A 17 -5.75 -5.53 -12.51
N PHE A 18 -5.06 -4.57 -13.14
CA PHE A 18 -5.36 -3.15 -12.97
C PHE A 18 -5.94 -2.48 -14.22
N ARG A 19 -5.36 -2.74 -15.39
CA ARG A 19 -5.77 -2.14 -16.67
C ARG A 19 -5.49 -3.10 -17.83
N ARG A 20 -6.25 -2.94 -18.92
CA ARG A 20 -5.89 -3.55 -20.21
C ARG A 20 -4.56 -2.97 -20.69
N GLY A 21 -3.57 -3.83 -20.92
CA GLY A 21 -2.22 -3.43 -21.35
C GLY A 21 -1.06 -4.06 -20.59
N GLY A 22 -1.31 -4.81 -19.51
CA GLY A 22 -0.27 -5.51 -18.76
C GLY A 22 0.40 -4.65 -17.68
N PRO A 23 0.55 -5.14 -16.43
CA PRO A 23 1.51 -4.56 -15.50
C PRO A 23 2.94 -4.88 -15.95
N SER A 24 3.87 -3.97 -15.71
CA SER A 24 5.30 -4.32 -15.72
C SER A 24 5.64 -5.02 -14.41
N ILE A 25 6.21 -6.22 -14.51
CA ILE A 25 6.54 -7.06 -13.36
C ILE A 25 8.06 -7.07 -13.18
N PHE A 26 8.50 -6.78 -11.96
CA PHE A 26 9.91 -6.74 -11.58
C PHE A 26 10.15 -7.76 -10.46
N PRO A 27 10.38 -9.05 -10.79
CA PRO A 27 10.61 -10.07 -9.77
C PRO A 27 11.93 -9.79 -9.07
N LEU A 28 11.98 -9.96 -7.73
CA LEU A 28 13.23 -9.80 -6.97
C LEU A 28 14.24 -10.92 -7.25
N TYR A 29 13.73 -12.10 -7.59
CA TYR A 29 14.53 -13.29 -7.82
C TYR A 29 14.12 -13.99 -9.11
N LEU A 30 15.11 -14.54 -9.82
CA LEU A 30 14.94 -15.47 -10.93
C LEU A 30 15.17 -16.90 -10.42
N TYR A 31 14.48 -17.84 -11.04
CA TYR A 31 14.59 -19.26 -10.74
C TYR A 31 15.00 -20.02 -12.00
N SER A 32 16.10 -20.75 -11.92
CA SER A 32 16.56 -21.67 -12.96
C SER A 32 15.76 -22.98 -12.93
N GLU A 33 15.83 -23.78 -14.00
CA GLU A 33 15.13 -25.08 -14.09
C GLU A 33 15.53 -26.06 -12.98
N ASP A 34 16.77 -25.96 -12.48
CA ASP A 34 17.29 -26.76 -11.36
C ASP A 34 16.83 -26.26 -9.97
N GLY A 35 16.01 -25.20 -9.92
CA GLY A 35 15.52 -24.57 -8.70
C GLY A 35 16.48 -23.54 -8.09
N THR A 36 17.64 -23.28 -8.70
CA THR A 36 18.58 -22.25 -8.23
C THR A 36 17.91 -20.87 -8.24
N LYS A 37 17.99 -20.17 -7.10
CA LYS A 37 17.43 -18.83 -6.90
C LYS A 37 18.54 -17.78 -7.01
N THR A 38 18.39 -16.83 -7.92
CA THR A 38 19.36 -15.73 -8.12
C THR A 38 18.70 -14.35 -8.00
N PRO A 39 19.33 -13.36 -7.35
CA PRO A 39 18.80 -11.99 -7.32
C PRO A 39 18.70 -11.40 -8.74
N ASN A 40 17.58 -10.75 -9.04
CA ASN A 40 17.34 -10.06 -10.31
C ASN A 40 17.76 -8.58 -10.23
N LEU A 41 18.98 -8.33 -9.77
CA LEU A 41 19.56 -7.00 -9.65
C LEU A 41 20.74 -6.89 -10.60
N ASP A 42 20.85 -5.73 -11.27
CA ASP A 42 22.04 -5.42 -12.05
C ASP A 42 23.24 -5.28 -11.11
N GLN A 43 24.29 -6.09 -11.32
CA GLN A 43 25.42 -6.17 -10.40
C GLN A 43 26.21 -4.86 -10.33
N GLU A 44 26.38 -4.16 -11.45
CA GLU A 44 27.15 -2.91 -11.48
C GLU A 44 26.40 -1.81 -10.71
N ILE A 45 25.08 -1.72 -10.86
CA ILE A 45 24.26 -0.77 -10.10
C ILE A 45 24.26 -1.13 -8.61
N TRP A 46 24.14 -2.42 -8.28
CA TRP A 46 24.09 -2.87 -6.89
C TRP A 46 25.43 -2.62 -6.16
N ASP A 47 26.56 -2.86 -6.83
CA ASP A 47 27.89 -2.57 -6.29
C ASP A 47 28.07 -1.08 -5.99
N LYS A 48 27.62 -0.19 -6.90
CA LYS A 48 27.63 1.27 -6.67
C LYS A 48 26.78 1.68 -5.46
N ILE A 49 25.64 1.03 -5.24
CA ILE A 49 24.84 1.26 -4.03
C ILE A 49 25.62 0.80 -2.80
N ASN A 50 26.21 -0.39 -2.84
CA ASN A 50 26.99 -0.95 -1.73
C ASN A 50 28.22 -0.11 -1.38
N GLU A 51 28.86 0.55 -2.34
CA GLU A 51 29.94 1.52 -2.10
C GLU A 51 29.45 2.72 -1.25
N ALA A 52 28.24 3.20 -1.49
CA ALA A 52 27.67 4.35 -0.78
C ALA A 52 27.12 4.02 0.61
N VAL A 53 26.55 2.81 0.80
CA VAL A 53 25.79 2.47 2.03
C VAL A 53 26.35 1.29 2.82
N GLY A 54 27.37 0.61 2.28
CA GLY A 54 27.86 -0.68 2.76
C GLY A 54 27.10 -1.86 2.14
N ARG A 55 27.53 -3.08 2.46
CA ARG A 55 26.90 -4.32 1.96
C ARG A 55 25.40 -4.35 2.30
N THR A 56 24.59 -4.67 1.30
CA THR A 56 23.14 -4.83 1.39
C THR A 56 22.67 -6.20 0.92
N GLU A 57 21.44 -6.56 1.29
CA GLU A 57 20.72 -7.73 0.77
C GLU A 57 19.69 -7.32 -0.31
N PRO A 58 19.27 -8.23 -1.22
CA PRO A 58 18.33 -7.90 -2.29
C PRO A 58 17.02 -7.28 -1.80
N GLU A 59 16.48 -7.77 -0.69
CA GLU A 59 15.26 -7.25 -0.08
C GLU A 59 15.43 -5.80 0.40
N GLU A 60 16.63 -5.40 0.85
CA GLU A 60 16.90 -4.02 1.27
C GLU A 60 16.89 -3.06 0.06
N ILE A 61 17.38 -3.52 -1.09
CA ILE A 61 17.30 -2.76 -2.35
C ILE A 61 15.85 -2.63 -2.80
N LEU A 62 15.08 -3.73 -2.75
CA LEU A 62 13.64 -3.69 -3.02
C LEU A 62 12.92 -2.72 -2.10
N ASP A 63 13.18 -2.80 -0.79
CA ASP A 63 12.54 -1.97 0.22
C ASP A 63 12.91 -0.48 0.02
N TYR A 64 14.16 -0.18 -0.34
CA TYR A 64 14.58 1.19 -0.72
C TYR A 64 13.78 1.72 -1.93
N ILE A 65 13.73 0.96 -3.02
CA ILE A 65 12.96 1.31 -4.23
C ILE A 65 11.50 1.53 -3.86
N TYR A 66 10.93 0.62 -3.06
CA TYR A 66 9.53 0.67 -2.67
C TYR A 66 9.21 1.92 -1.85
N ALA A 67 10.08 2.29 -0.91
CA ALA A 67 9.94 3.52 -0.14
C ALA A 67 9.97 4.77 -1.02
N VAL A 68 11.00 4.89 -1.89
CA VAL A 68 11.13 6.04 -2.78
C VAL A 68 9.92 6.18 -3.70
N LEU A 69 9.49 5.08 -4.31
CA LEU A 69 8.33 5.11 -5.19
C LEU A 69 7.01 5.32 -4.44
N HIS A 70 6.97 5.23 -3.11
CA HIS A 70 5.83 5.60 -2.28
C HIS A 70 5.87 7.04 -1.76
N SER A 71 6.93 7.81 -1.99
CA SER A 71 6.97 9.24 -1.65
C SER A 71 6.04 10.07 -2.55
N PRO A 72 5.01 10.74 -1.98
CA PRO A 72 4.22 11.72 -2.73
C PRO A 72 5.06 12.83 -3.36
N SER A 73 6.08 13.31 -2.66
CA SER A 73 6.96 14.38 -3.14
C SER A 73 7.79 13.94 -4.35
N TYR A 74 8.32 12.70 -4.36
CA TYR A 74 8.99 12.11 -5.52
C TYR A 74 8.04 12.00 -6.71
N ARG A 75 6.86 11.39 -6.49
CA ARG A 75 5.84 11.22 -7.55
C ARG A 75 5.40 12.56 -8.14
N LYS A 76 5.31 13.61 -7.31
CA LYS A 76 4.97 14.96 -7.74
C LYS A 76 6.10 15.62 -8.54
N LYS A 77 7.35 15.54 -8.06
CA LYS A 77 8.52 16.14 -8.72
C LYS A 77 8.77 15.54 -10.10
N TYR A 78 8.66 14.22 -10.24
CA TYR A 78 8.95 13.51 -11.48
C TYR A 78 7.69 13.16 -12.30
N LYS A 79 6.54 13.78 -11.98
CA LYS A 79 5.23 13.45 -12.56
C LYS A 79 5.24 13.36 -14.08
N GLU A 80 5.83 14.33 -14.79
CA GLU A 80 5.82 14.33 -16.26
C GLU A 80 6.66 13.20 -16.86
N PHE A 81 7.79 12.84 -16.25
CA PHE A 81 8.61 11.70 -16.68
C PHE A 81 7.92 10.37 -16.43
N LEU A 82 7.30 10.24 -15.25
CA LEU A 82 6.53 9.07 -14.83
C LEU A 82 5.31 8.77 -15.70
N LYS A 83 4.88 9.72 -16.56
CA LYS A 83 3.81 9.49 -17.53
C LYS A 83 4.29 8.79 -18.81
N ILE A 84 5.59 8.90 -19.10
CA ILE A 84 6.16 8.60 -20.42
C ILE A 84 7.10 7.39 -20.36
N ASP A 85 7.82 7.22 -19.24
CA ASP A 85 8.88 6.20 -19.10
C ASP A 85 8.85 5.55 -17.70
N PHE A 86 9.68 4.53 -17.50
CA PHE A 86 9.84 3.86 -16.22
C PHE A 86 10.36 4.80 -15.13
N PRO A 87 9.93 4.60 -13.86
CA PRO A 87 10.46 5.36 -12.74
C PRO A 87 11.98 5.19 -12.61
N ARG A 88 12.68 6.31 -12.41
CA ARG A 88 14.12 6.31 -12.11
C ARG A 88 14.32 6.61 -10.64
N VAL A 89 14.80 5.64 -9.89
CA VAL A 89 15.06 5.79 -8.45
C VAL A 89 16.44 6.43 -8.28
N PRO A 90 16.59 7.52 -7.50
CA PRO A 90 17.88 8.12 -7.21
C PRO A 90 18.78 7.15 -6.44
N TYR A 91 20.09 7.29 -6.58
CA TYR A 91 21.02 6.60 -5.71
C TYR A 91 20.87 7.09 -4.26
N PRO A 92 21.08 6.23 -3.25
CA PRO A 92 21.06 6.67 -1.87
C PRO A 92 22.15 7.72 -1.61
N LYS A 93 21.78 8.84 -0.96
CA LYS A 93 22.72 9.93 -0.63
C LYS A 93 23.82 9.46 0.32
N ASP A 94 23.41 8.68 1.33
CA ASP A 94 24.28 8.19 2.39
C ASP A 94 23.62 7.00 3.12
N LYS A 95 24.41 6.29 3.92
CA LYS A 95 23.98 5.11 4.70
C LYS A 95 22.82 5.40 5.66
N LYS A 96 22.77 6.58 6.27
CA LYS A 96 21.72 6.94 7.23
C LYS A 96 20.39 7.11 6.51
N THR A 97 20.37 7.92 5.45
CA THR A 97 19.18 8.14 4.60
C THR A 97 18.68 6.82 4.01
N PHE A 98 19.59 5.97 3.53
CA PHE A 98 19.24 4.61 3.07
C PHE A 98 18.59 3.79 4.17
N SER A 99 19.21 3.73 5.36
CA SER A 99 18.70 2.95 6.50
C SER A 99 17.32 3.42 6.98
N GLU A 100 17.02 4.71 6.89
CA GLU A 100 15.69 5.24 7.24
C GLU A 100 14.64 4.86 6.19
N LEU A 101 14.99 4.95 4.90
CA LEU A 101 14.08 4.59 3.81
C LEU A 101 13.79 3.10 3.75
N ILE A 102 14.79 2.22 3.90
CA ILE A 102 14.55 0.77 3.92
C ILE A 102 13.61 0.37 5.06
N LYS A 103 13.68 1.01 6.24
CA LYS A 103 12.76 0.71 7.34
C LYS A 103 11.31 0.96 6.94
N PHE A 104 11.04 2.08 6.28
CA PHE A 104 9.70 2.38 5.77
C PHE A 104 9.31 1.50 4.58
N GLY A 105 10.25 1.17 3.71
CA GLY A 105 10.07 0.22 2.62
C GLY A 105 9.65 -1.17 3.10
N THR A 106 10.38 -1.72 4.06
CA THR A 106 10.08 -3.00 4.72
C THR A 106 8.71 -2.96 5.39
N GLU A 107 8.39 -1.86 6.08
CA GLU A 107 7.08 -1.69 6.73
C GLU A 107 5.94 -1.70 5.69
N LEU A 108 6.08 -0.92 4.61
CA LEU A 108 5.11 -0.90 3.50
C LEU A 108 4.96 -2.28 2.83
N ARG A 109 6.07 -2.96 2.52
CA ARG A 109 6.04 -4.29 1.91
C ARG A 109 5.29 -5.28 2.79
N LYS A 110 5.61 -5.35 4.08
CA LYS A 110 4.94 -6.25 5.03
C LYS A 110 3.46 -5.90 5.22
N LEU A 111 3.10 -4.61 5.24
CA LEU A 111 1.70 -4.18 5.29
C LEU A 111 0.94 -4.61 4.04
N HIS A 112 1.51 -4.42 2.85
CA HIS A 112 0.84 -4.74 1.59
C HIS A 112 0.76 -6.24 1.29
N LEU A 113 1.65 -7.05 1.88
CA LEU A 113 1.55 -8.51 1.90
C LEU A 113 0.68 -9.04 3.05
N LEU A 114 0.13 -8.16 3.90
CA LEU A 114 -0.62 -8.50 5.12
C LEU A 114 0.16 -9.39 6.11
N GLU A 115 1.49 -9.28 6.12
CA GLU A 115 2.41 -10.02 7.00
C GLU A 115 2.79 -9.23 8.27
N SER A 116 2.51 -7.93 8.29
CA SER A 116 2.82 -7.08 9.43
C SER A 116 1.85 -7.35 10.59
N PRO A 117 2.32 -7.58 11.83
CA PRO A 117 1.44 -7.80 12.99
C PRO A 117 0.56 -6.58 13.31
N LYS A 118 0.84 -5.42 12.69
CA LYS A 118 -0.01 -4.24 12.78
C LYS A 118 -1.37 -4.47 12.15
N VAL A 119 -1.49 -5.26 11.07
CA VAL A 119 -2.78 -5.44 10.39
C VAL A 119 -3.79 -6.16 11.29
N ASP A 120 -3.31 -6.96 12.25
CA ASP A 120 -4.14 -7.65 13.25
C ASP A 120 -4.59 -6.72 14.41
N GLN A 121 -4.09 -5.49 14.48
CA GLN A 121 -4.49 -4.48 15.46
C GLN A 121 -5.61 -3.62 14.87
N TYR A 122 -6.82 -4.17 14.82
CA TYR A 122 -7.95 -3.51 14.17
C TYR A 122 -8.26 -2.14 14.79
N ILE A 123 -8.35 -1.13 13.93
CA ILE A 123 -8.75 0.24 14.30
C ILE A 123 -10.25 0.51 14.07
N THR A 124 -10.95 -0.51 13.56
CA THR A 124 -12.35 -0.49 13.15
C THR A 124 -13.16 -1.50 13.95
N THR A 125 -14.48 -1.28 14.05
CA THR A 125 -15.42 -2.23 14.68
C THR A 125 -16.40 -2.79 13.66
N PHE A 126 -17.08 -3.90 13.97
CA PHE A 126 -18.23 -4.40 13.22
C PHE A 126 -19.30 -4.90 14.22
N PRO A 127 -20.09 -3.98 14.82
CA PRO A 127 -20.79 -4.26 16.07
C PRO A 127 -22.22 -4.80 15.92
N VAL A 128 -22.81 -4.73 14.72
CA VAL A 128 -24.22 -5.06 14.50
C VAL A 128 -24.33 -6.45 13.87
N MET A 129 -25.00 -7.36 14.58
CA MET A 129 -25.38 -8.67 14.04
C MET A 129 -26.50 -8.50 13.00
N GLY A 130 -26.47 -9.28 11.93
CA GLY A 130 -27.46 -9.19 10.86
C GLY A 130 -27.22 -10.20 9.75
N SER A 131 -27.59 -9.82 8.53
CA SER A 131 -27.49 -10.70 7.35
C SER A 131 -26.06 -10.85 6.82
N ASP A 132 -25.18 -9.90 7.15
CA ASP A 132 -23.84 -9.70 6.59
C ASP A 132 -23.82 -9.48 5.07
N ILE A 133 -24.99 -9.31 4.43
CA ILE A 133 -25.10 -9.14 2.99
C ILE A 133 -24.68 -7.72 2.62
N VAL A 134 -23.72 -7.63 1.70
CA VAL A 134 -23.32 -6.34 1.11
C VAL A 134 -24.33 -5.91 0.06
N GLU A 135 -24.96 -4.76 0.23
CA GLU A 135 -25.95 -4.22 -0.69
C GLU A 135 -25.44 -2.97 -1.41
N LYS A 136 -25.30 -1.87 -0.65
CA LYS A 136 -24.86 -0.58 -1.17
C LYS A 136 -23.89 0.05 -0.18
N PRO A 137 -22.59 -0.20 -0.36
CA PRO A 137 -21.57 0.40 0.47
C PRO A 137 -21.66 1.93 0.44
N ARG A 138 -21.71 2.56 1.63
CA ARG A 138 -21.68 4.02 1.78
C ARG A 138 -20.86 4.40 3.00
N PHE A 139 -20.26 5.57 2.96
CA PHE A 139 -19.52 6.12 4.08
C PHE A 139 -20.28 7.30 4.67
N ASP A 140 -20.59 7.19 5.95
CA ASP A 140 -21.25 8.24 6.72
C ASP A 140 -20.23 8.80 7.71
N ALA A 141 -19.77 10.04 7.45
CA ALA A 141 -18.82 10.72 8.31
C ALA A 141 -19.43 10.96 9.70
N VAL A 142 -18.69 10.63 10.75
CA VAL A 142 -19.09 10.86 12.14
C VAL A 142 -18.32 12.09 12.63
N TYR A 143 -19.04 13.13 13.04
CA TYR A 143 -18.43 14.32 13.61
C TYR A 143 -18.03 14.06 15.05
N THR A 144 -16.73 14.13 15.33
CA THR A 144 -16.23 14.24 16.69
C THR A 144 -16.02 15.72 17.01
N GLU A 145 -16.85 16.27 17.89
CA GLU A 145 -16.58 17.60 18.46
C GLU A 145 -15.39 17.52 19.40
N ASN A 146 -14.23 18.03 18.97
CA ASN A 146 -13.14 18.34 19.87
C ASN A 146 -13.03 19.86 20.03
N ARG A 147 -12.76 20.34 21.26
CA ARG A 147 -12.79 21.76 21.70
C ARG A 147 -11.91 22.74 20.89
N ARG A 148 -11.21 22.30 19.84
CA ARG A 148 -10.24 23.08 19.06
C ARG A 148 -10.39 22.92 17.52
N SER A 149 -11.19 21.99 17.02
CA SER A 149 -11.49 21.85 15.58
C SER A 149 -12.63 20.85 15.34
N THR A 150 -13.44 21.10 14.31
CA THR A 150 -14.29 20.07 13.68
C THR A 150 -13.48 19.37 12.61
N GLN A 151 -12.91 18.20 12.91
CA GLN A 151 -12.22 17.37 11.92
C GLN A 151 -13.06 16.14 11.61
N ARG A 152 -13.38 15.96 10.32
CA ARG A 152 -13.89 14.69 9.79
C ARG A 152 -12.68 13.77 9.63
N GLU A 153 -12.41 12.94 10.63
CA GLU A 153 -11.30 11.99 10.54
C GLU A 153 -11.78 10.56 10.35
N LYS A 154 -12.98 10.23 10.84
CA LYS A 154 -13.54 8.87 10.84
C LYS A 154 -15.04 8.84 10.53
N GLY A 155 -15.53 7.68 10.16
CA GLY A 155 -16.95 7.45 9.93
C GLY A 155 -17.32 5.97 9.93
N ASN A 156 -18.57 5.72 9.56
CA ASN A 156 -19.13 4.39 9.43
C ASN A 156 -19.19 4.00 7.95
N VAL A 157 -18.61 2.86 7.59
CA VAL A 157 -18.79 2.24 6.28
C VAL A 157 -19.93 1.23 6.39
N TRP A 158 -21.12 1.62 5.96
CA TRP A 158 -22.28 0.75 5.91
C TRP A 158 -22.14 -0.23 4.77
N ILE A 159 -22.47 -1.50 5.02
CA ILE A 159 -22.57 -2.53 3.98
C ILE A 159 -24.01 -2.72 3.49
N ASN A 160 -24.98 -2.46 4.37
CA ASN A 160 -26.42 -2.43 4.14
C ASN A 160 -27.06 -1.38 5.08
N ASP A 161 -28.38 -1.37 5.23
CA ASP A 161 -29.07 -0.36 6.05
C ASP A 161 -28.94 -0.55 7.57
N GLU A 162 -28.46 -1.71 8.02
CA GLU A 162 -28.38 -2.09 9.43
C GLU A 162 -26.94 -2.23 9.94
N GLN A 163 -26.03 -2.73 9.09
CA GLN A 163 -24.69 -3.14 9.48
C GLN A 163 -23.60 -2.27 8.86
N TYR A 164 -22.56 -2.00 9.65
CA TYR A 164 -21.46 -1.13 9.25
C TYR A 164 -20.14 -1.49 9.94
N PHE A 165 -19.04 -1.14 9.26
CA PHE A 165 -17.73 -1.03 9.89
C PHE A 165 -17.60 0.35 10.53
N GLY A 166 -17.41 0.40 11.85
CA GLY A 166 -17.26 1.64 12.61
C GLY A 166 -15.80 2.11 12.68
N ASN A 167 -15.61 3.38 13.02
CA ASN A 167 -14.30 4.02 13.22
C ASN A 167 -13.36 3.99 12.00
N VAL A 168 -13.89 3.88 10.78
CA VAL A 168 -13.09 3.83 9.57
C VAL A 168 -12.51 5.22 9.28
N PRO A 169 -11.18 5.38 9.16
CA PRO A 169 -10.59 6.65 8.76
C PRO A 169 -11.04 7.08 7.37
N GLU A 170 -11.45 8.34 7.20
CA GLU A 170 -11.89 8.86 5.90
C GLU A 170 -10.77 8.77 4.85
N GLY A 171 -9.53 8.98 5.28
CA GLY A 171 -8.33 8.82 4.45
C GLY A 171 -8.20 7.41 3.87
N ALA A 172 -8.51 6.36 4.65
CA ALA A 172 -8.46 4.97 4.19
C ALA A 172 -9.60 4.66 3.20
N TRP A 173 -10.81 5.15 3.47
CA TRP A 173 -11.95 5.01 2.56
C TRP A 173 -11.72 5.67 1.20
N ASN A 174 -11.03 6.82 1.21
CA ASN A 174 -10.74 7.59 0.02
C ASN A 174 -9.36 7.33 -0.59
N PHE A 175 -8.56 6.40 -0.04
CA PHE A 175 -7.21 6.11 -0.50
C PHE A 175 -7.25 5.50 -1.91
N TYR A 176 -6.41 6.00 -2.82
CA TYR A 176 -6.32 5.51 -4.20
C TYR A 176 -5.06 4.69 -4.44
N ILE A 177 -5.23 3.55 -5.12
CA ILE A 177 -4.16 2.80 -5.79
C ILE A 177 -4.58 2.66 -7.25
N GLY A 178 -3.85 3.31 -8.14
CA GLY A 178 -4.25 3.47 -9.52
C GLY A 178 -5.58 4.23 -9.62
N GLY A 179 -6.51 3.67 -10.40
CA GLY A 179 -7.88 4.18 -10.51
C GLY A 179 -8.86 3.61 -9.48
N TYR A 180 -8.39 2.80 -8.52
CA TYR A 180 -9.26 2.12 -7.56
C TYR A 180 -9.10 2.67 -6.16
N GLN A 181 -10.21 2.63 -5.41
CA GLN A 181 -10.23 2.86 -3.97
C GLN A 181 -10.41 1.49 -3.30
N PRO A 182 -9.33 0.86 -2.77
CA PRO A 182 -9.38 -0.55 -2.36
C PRO A 182 -10.48 -0.85 -1.34
N ALA A 183 -10.65 0.00 -0.32
CA ALA A 183 -11.71 -0.14 0.67
C ALA A 183 -13.12 -0.16 0.03
N GLN A 184 -13.38 0.72 -0.94
CA GLN A 184 -14.68 0.72 -1.61
C GLN A 184 -14.85 -0.46 -2.56
N LYS A 185 -13.82 -0.74 -3.35
CA LYS A 185 -13.87 -1.76 -4.41
C LYS A 185 -14.10 -3.14 -3.80
N TRP A 186 -13.39 -3.46 -2.73
CA TRP A 186 -13.45 -4.77 -2.07
C TRP A 186 -14.87 -5.13 -1.62
N LEU A 187 -15.62 -4.16 -1.07
CA LEU A 187 -17.03 -4.33 -0.71
C LEU A 187 -17.92 -4.40 -1.95
N LYS A 188 -17.71 -3.53 -2.94
CA LYS A 188 -18.50 -3.53 -4.19
C LYS A 188 -18.42 -4.87 -4.93
N ASP A 189 -17.25 -5.49 -4.98
CA ASP A 189 -17.03 -6.80 -5.62
C ASP A 189 -17.76 -7.96 -4.89
N ARG A 190 -18.22 -7.72 -3.65
CA ARG A 190 -18.98 -8.68 -2.83
C ARG A 190 -20.47 -8.37 -2.75
N LYS A 191 -20.97 -7.43 -3.54
CA LYS A 191 -22.40 -7.08 -3.56
C LYS A 191 -23.27 -8.32 -3.79
N GLY A 192 -24.31 -8.47 -2.97
CA GLY A 192 -25.25 -9.59 -2.98
C GLY A 192 -24.74 -10.86 -2.29
N ARG A 193 -23.60 -10.79 -1.59
CA ARG A 193 -23.02 -11.93 -0.86
C ARG A 193 -22.88 -11.59 0.63
N PRO A 194 -23.11 -12.56 1.53
CA PRO A 194 -22.80 -12.39 2.94
C PRO A 194 -21.28 -12.34 3.16
N LEU A 195 -20.82 -11.49 4.06
CA LEU A 195 -19.43 -11.50 4.53
C LEU A 195 -19.25 -12.62 5.56
N THR A 196 -18.24 -13.45 5.36
CA THR A 196 -17.78 -14.39 6.40
C THR A 196 -17.00 -13.67 7.50
N ASN A 197 -16.73 -14.34 8.62
CA ASN A 197 -15.82 -13.78 9.64
C ASN A 197 -14.43 -13.46 9.05
N GLU A 198 -13.92 -14.33 8.17
CA GLU A 198 -12.65 -14.09 7.48
C GLU A 198 -12.71 -12.87 6.56
N ASP A 199 -13.84 -12.65 5.86
CA ASP A 199 -14.06 -11.45 5.06
C ASP A 199 -14.08 -10.18 5.94
N ILE A 200 -14.78 -10.21 7.07
CA ILE A 200 -14.85 -9.08 8.02
C ILE A 200 -13.44 -8.75 8.53
N GLU A 201 -12.72 -9.74 9.05
CA GLU A 201 -11.34 -9.60 9.53
C GLU A 201 -10.42 -9.07 8.43
N HIS A 202 -10.49 -9.65 7.23
CA HIS A 202 -9.67 -9.22 6.09
C HIS A 202 -9.96 -7.78 5.69
N TYR A 203 -11.23 -7.35 5.69
CA TYR A 203 -11.57 -5.97 5.42
C TYR A 203 -11.00 -5.02 6.48
N GLN A 204 -11.07 -5.39 7.76
CA GLN A 204 -10.44 -4.60 8.84
C GLN A 204 -8.92 -4.49 8.65
N LYS A 205 -8.24 -5.58 8.25
CA LYS A 205 -6.81 -5.57 7.89
C LYS A 205 -6.50 -4.62 6.73
N ILE A 206 -7.34 -4.59 5.69
CA ILE A 206 -7.20 -3.62 4.58
C ILE A 206 -7.25 -2.19 5.10
N ILE A 207 -8.22 -1.87 5.97
CA ILE A 207 -8.34 -0.50 6.51
C ILE A 207 -7.09 -0.11 7.32
N VAL A 208 -6.54 -1.03 8.13
CA VAL A 208 -5.28 -0.78 8.85
C VAL A 208 -4.13 -0.56 7.88
N ALA A 209 -3.98 -1.42 6.86
CA ALA A 209 -2.91 -1.30 5.88
C ALA A 209 -2.96 0.05 5.16
N LEU A 210 -4.12 0.47 4.65
CA LEU A 210 -4.28 1.78 3.97
C LEU A 210 -3.97 2.97 4.90
N THR A 211 -4.39 2.88 6.16
CA THR A 211 -4.14 3.93 7.16
C THR A 211 -2.66 4.06 7.47
N GLU A 212 -1.98 2.93 7.71
CA GLU A 212 -0.54 2.92 7.99
C GLU A 212 0.28 3.32 6.75
N THR A 213 -0.17 2.95 5.55
CA THR A 213 0.46 3.39 4.30
C THR A 213 0.45 4.91 4.16
N ASP A 214 -0.68 5.59 4.38
CA ASP A 214 -0.72 7.07 4.38
C ASP A 214 0.27 7.66 5.40
N ARG A 215 0.28 7.12 6.63
CA ARG A 215 1.20 7.55 7.69
C ARG A 215 2.66 7.39 7.26
N ILE A 216 3.03 6.26 6.67
CA ILE A 216 4.40 5.97 6.24
C ILE A 216 4.80 6.86 5.07
N MET A 217 3.93 7.05 4.08
CA MET A 217 4.17 7.95 2.94
C MET A 217 4.51 9.37 3.40
N ARG A 218 3.81 9.90 4.42
CA ARG A 218 4.12 11.20 5.02
C ARG A 218 5.48 11.23 5.72
N LYS A 219 5.87 10.13 6.39
CA LYS A 219 7.18 10.03 7.04
C LYS A 219 8.32 9.94 6.01
N ILE A 220 8.14 9.20 4.94
CA ILE A 220 9.09 9.16 3.83
C ILE A 220 9.32 10.56 3.27
N ASP A 221 8.25 11.33 3.06
CA ASP A 221 8.33 12.71 2.56
C ASP A 221 9.02 13.70 3.51
N SER A 222 9.19 13.33 4.79
CA SER A 222 9.98 14.13 5.75
C SER A 222 11.49 13.88 5.65
N ILE A 223 11.92 12.86 4.89
CA ILE A 223 13.32 12.55 4.64
C ILE A 223 13.81 13.29 3.39
N ASP A 224 14.92 14.00 3.51
CA ASP A 224 15.54 14.71 2.38
C ASP A 224 16.38 13.75 1.50
N PHE A 225 15.72 12.99 0.63
CA PHE A 225 16.39 12.08 -0.32
C PHE A 225 16.26 12.50 -1.80
N ILE A 226 15.45 13.52 -2.07
CA ILE A 226 15.10 14.01 -3.42
C ILE A 226 16.07 15.11 -3.89
#